data_AF-A0A7C1VJR9-F1
#
_entry.id   AF-A0A7C1VJR9-F1
#
_cell.length_a   1.000
_cell.length_b   1.000
_cell.length_c   1.000
_cell.angle_alpha   90.00
_cell.angle_beta   90.00
_cell.angle_gamma   90.00
#
_symmetry.space_group_name_H-M   'P 1'
#
loop_
_entity.id
_entity.type
_entity.pdbx_description
1 polymer ?
#
loop_
_entity_poly.entity_id
_entity_poly.type
_entity_poly.pdbx_seq_one_letter_code
_entity_poly.pdbx_strand_id
1 'polypeptide(L)'
;MLDKVDLNSLQSESGKSHYQLGNALGITGEVEPQFKEFVGLVTVFAFTHQNIQGGDVTKAEMKKQLSLTQTNLNLNASQQAKLEDVFSEMLSSVIENTADQTIHDKITEHKTPEKETREFVVYLARSSGFGTDRFPVNEEELHSKYLSNKENYDIIVYQHNVEVKSVIVKDGVEEIEFKSIEMYSNILNLLILFLKYKNEPLPFLELYHCAWEGSIEHETDDIKSDKMIDSLKHAVSFLRNMKDGVDGFTIPNAKRSTGTYVCKGPFQFCLVLKNSADQRYTLQAN
;
A
#
# COMPACT_ATOMS: atom_id res chain seq x y z
N MET A 1 12.05 -24.38 30.35
CA MET A 1 10.69 -23.82 30.44
C MET A 1 10.61 -22.78 29.35
N LEU A 2 9.84 -23.04 28.29
CA LEU A 2 9.53 -22.04 27.27
C LEU A 2 8.19 -21.45 27.64
N ASP A 3 8.16 -20.14 27.82
CA ASP A 3 6.98 -19.38 28.22
C ASP A 3 5.87 -19.49 27.16
N LYS A 4 4.63 -19.51 27.64
CA LYS A 4 3.43 -19.60 26.80
C LYS A 4 3.30 -18.33 25.98
N VAL A 5 3.32 -18.47 24.65
CA VAL A 5 3.00 -17.40 23.71
C VAL A 5 1.49 -17.15 23.74
N ASP A 6 1.10 -15.90 23.97
CA ASP A 6 -0.30 -15.45 23.98
C ASP A 6 -0.82 -15.35 22.54
N LEU A 7 -1.71 -16.27 22.17
CA LEU A 7 -2.28 -16.41 20.81
C LEU A 7 -3.15 -15.21 20.39
N ASN A 8 -3.50 -14.31 21.33
CA ASN A 8 -4.26 -13.11 21.02
C ASN A 8 -3.45 -12.03 20.28
N SER A 9 -2.12 -12.18 20.16
CA SER A 9 -1.28 -11.25 19.39
C SER A 9 -1.26 -11.53 17.88
N LEU A 10 -1.90 -12.61 17.42
CA LEU A 10 -1.98 -12.97 16.00
C LEU A 10 -3.22 -12.34 15.36
N GLN A 11 -3.21 -11.01 15.24
CA GLN A 11 -4.18 -10.33 14.39
C GLN A 11 -3.84 -10.57 12.92
N SER A 12 -4.67 -11.40 12.29
CA SER A 12 -5.04 -11.42 10.87
C SER A 12 -4.02 -10.92 9.85
N GLU A 13 -3.07 -11.77 9.46
CA GLU A 13 -2.59 -11.82 8.07
C GLU A 13 -2.44 -13.27 7.62
N SER A 14 -3.47 -13.71 6.89
CA SER A 14 -3.56 -14.89 6.03
C SER A 14 -3.14 -16.27 6.60
N GLY A 15 -4.04 -17.24 6.52
CA GLY A 15 -3.70 -18.66 6.75
C GLY A 15 -2.60 -19.19 5.81
N LYS A 16 -2.31 -18.49 4.70
CA LYS A 16 -1.16 -18.79 3.81
C LYS A 16 0.18 -18.48 4.47
N SER A 17 0.28 -17.39 5.23
CA SER A 17 1.48 -16.98 5.95
C SER A 17 1.86 -18.02 7.02
N HIS A 18 0.86 -18.58 7.70
CA HIS A 18 1.05 -19.63 8.72
C HIS A 18 1.47 -20.98 8.11
N TYR A 19 0.93 -21.35 6.95
CA TYR A 19 1.33 -22.56 6.21
C TYR A 19 2.76 -22.44 5.66
N GLN A 20 3.14 -21.25 5.17
CA GLN A 20 4.49 -20.95 4.69
C GLN A 20 5.52 -20.91 5.85
N LEU A 21 5.14 -20.41 7.02
CA LEU A 21 5.96 -20.45 8.23
C LEU A 21 6.22 -21.89 8.71
N GLY A 22 5.20 -22.76 8.67
CA GLY A 22 5.34 -24.18 9.02
C GLY A 22 6.29 -24.95 8.09
N ASN A 23 6.22 -24.68 6.78
CA ASN A 23 7.15 -25.22 5.79
C ASN A 23 8.58 -24.67 5.94
N ALA A 24 8.72 -23.37 6.22
CA ALA A 24 10.02 -22.71 6.42
C ALA A 24 10.75 -23.20 7.70
N LEU A 25 9.99 -23.65 8.71
CA LEU A 25 10.51 -24.21 9.96
C LEU A 25 10.78 -25.73 9.88
N GLY A 26 10.58 -26.37 8.72
CA GLY A 26 10.89 -27.78 8.51
C GLY A 26 9.99 -28.76 9.29
N ILE A 27 8.81 -28.31 9.73
CA ILE A 27 7.86 -29.14 10.49
C ILE A 27 7.23 -30.14 9.51
N THR A 28 7.80 -31.34 9.44
CA THR A 28 7.20 -32.49 8.73
C THR A 28 6.45 -33.35 9.74
N GLY A 29 5.12 -33.28 9.67
CA GLY A 29 4.21 -34.08 10.48
C GLY A 29 2.79 -33.89 9.97
N GLU A 30 1.95 -34.93 10.08
CA GLU A 30 0.55 -34.83 9.67
C GLU A 30 -0.11 -33.65 10.38
N VAL A 31 -0.67 -32.73 9.57
CA VAL A 31 -1.41 -31.57 10.06
C VAL A 31 -2.50 -32.07 11.00
N GLU A 32 -2.41 -31.70 12.29
CA GLU A 32 -3.37 -32.14 13.29
C GLU A 32 -4.80 -31.79 12.82
N PRO A 33 -5.76 -32.73 12.93
CA PRO A 33 -7.14 -32.52 12.48
C PRO A 33 -7.76 -31.20 12.97
N GLN A 34 -7.35 -30.76 14.15
CA GLN A 34 -7.76 -29.51 14.81
C GLN A 34 -7.29 -28.25 14.06
N PHE A 35 -6.14 -28.29 13.39
CA PHE A 35 -5.65 -27.19 12.55
C PHE A 35 -6.41 -27.12 11.23
N LYS A 36 -6.79 -28.27 10.66
CA LYS A 36 -7.64 -28.32 9.46
C LYS A 36 -9.05 -27.78 9.75
N GLU A 37 -9.58 -28.05 10.93
CA GLU A 37 -10.83 -27.46 11.45
C GLU A 37 -10.73 -25.95 11.62
N PHE A 38 -9.62 -25.46 12.18
CA PHE A 38 -9.36 -24.02 12.34
C PHE A 38 -9.29 -23.29 10.99
N VAL A 39 -8.57 -23.84 10.00
CA VAL A 39 -8.47 -23.23 8.65
C VAL A 39 -9.83 -23.23 7.94
N GLY A 40 -10.63 -24.28 8.10
CA GLY A 40 -12.00 -24.33 7.56
C GLY A 40 -12.88 -23.21 8.13
N LEU A 41 -12.81 -23.00 9.44
CA LEU A 41 -13.53 -21.92 10.12
C LEU A 41 -13.09 -20.53 9.67
N VAL A 42 -11.79 -20.28 9.61
CA VAL A 42 -11.23 -19.00 9.14
C VAL A 42 -11.65 -18.69 7.70
N THR A 43 -11.79 -19.71 6.85
CA THR A 43 -12.24 -19.54 5.45
C THR A 43 -13.71 -19.09 5.38
N VAL A 44 -14.58 -19.66 6.22
CA VAL A 44 -15.99 -19.23 6.33
C VAL A 44 -16.08 -17.81 6.90
N PHE A 45 -15.27 -17.49 7.91
CA PHE A 45 -15.18 -16.13 8.45
C PHE A 45 -14.75 -15.12 7.39
N ALA A 46 -13.70 -15.42 6.62
CA ALA A 46 -13.21 -14.54 5.56
C ALA A 46 -14.25 -14.35 4.45
N PHE A 47 -14.94 -15.41 4.03
CA PHE A 47 -16.00 -15.33 3.04
C PHE A 47 -17.20 -14.50 3.53
N THR A 48 -17.61 -14.70 4.78
CA THR A 48 -18.72 -13.96 5.39
C THR A 48 -18.36 -12.48 5.51
N HIS A 49 -17.14 -12.17 5.97
CA HIS A 49 -16.66 -10.79 6.12
C HIS A 49 -16.48 -10.06 4.76
N GLN A 50 -15.94 -10.73 3.74
CA GLN A 50 -15.75 -10.13 2.41
C GLN A 50 -17.07 -9.85 1.68
N ASN A 51 -18.09 -10.70 1.86
CA ASN A 51 -19.38 -10.51 1.19
C ASN A 51 -20.34 -9.58 1.95
N ILE A 52 -20.14 -9.37 3.27
CA ILE A 52 -20.87 -8.35 4.04
C ILE A 52 -20.54 -6.92 3.59
N GLN A 53 -19.36 -6.69 2.99
CA GLN A 53 -19.02 -5.37 2.42
C GLN A 53 -19.67 -5.09 1.05
N GLY A 54 -20.35 -6.07 0.45
CA GLY A 54 -20.84 -6.00 -0.94
C GLY A 54 -22.34 -6.17 -1.17
N GLY A 55 -23.13 -6.67 -0.20
CA GLY A 55 -24.59 -6.77 -0.34
C GLY A 55 -25.22 -7.92 0.45
N ASP A 56 -26.55 -7.83 0.64
CA ASP A 56 -27.43 -8.67 1.47
C ASP A 56 -27.09 -10.17 1.49
N VAL A 57 -26.29 -10.60 2.47
CA VAL A 57 -26.16 -12.02 2.80
C VAL A 57 -27.28 -12.39 3.79
N THR A 58 -28.29 -13.10 3.29
CA THR A 58 -29.41 -13.55 4.15
C THR A 58 -28.98 -14.66 5.11
N LYS A 59 -29.62 -14.73 6.28
CA LYS A 59 -29.41 -15.79 7.29
C LYS A 59 -29.52 -17.22 6.73
N ALA A 60 -30.26 -17.39 5.63
CA ALA A 60 -30.41 -18.67 4.93
C ALA A 60 -29.15 -19.08 4.15
N GLU A 61 -28.48 -18.13 3.48
CA GLU A 61 -27.27 -18.42 2.69
C GLU A 61 -26.07 -18.70 3.62
N MET A 62 -25.97 -18.01 4.77
CA MET A 62 -24.96 -18.32 5.78
C MET A 62 -25.14 -19.73 6.36
N LYS A 63 -26.38 -20.14 6.68
CA LYS A 63 -26.67 -21.51 7.14
C LYS A 63 -26.30 -22.59 6.11
N LYS A 64 -26.48 -22.29 4.83
CA LYS A 64 -26.12 -23.19 3.72
C LYS A 64 -24.60 -23.33 3.56
N GLN A 65 -23.83 -22.25 3.73
CA GLN A 65 -22.37 -22.32 3.70
C GLN A 65 -21.81 -23.02 4.96
N LEU A 66 -22.46 -22.85 6.11
CA LEU A 66 -22.12 -23.56 7.33
C LEU A 66 -22.29 -25.07 7.17
N SER A 67 -23.41 -25.53 6.60
CA SER A 67 -23.66 -26.96 6.39
C SER A 67 -22.70 -27.60 5.37
N LEU A 68 -22.31 -26.86 4.32
CA LEU A 68 -21.26 -27.26 3.36
C LEU A 68 -19.87 -27.36 4.00
N THR A 69 -19.61 -26.57 5.04
CA THR A 69 -18.33 -26.60 5.77
C THR A 69 -18.32 -27.71 6.81
N GLN A 70 -19.44 -27.91 7.52
CA GLN A 70 -19.64 -29.02 8.45
C GLN A 70 -19.53 -30.40 7.76
N THR A 71 -19.90 -30.52 6.49
CA THR A 71 -19.73 -31.79 5.73
C THR A 71 -18.26 -32.08 5.36
N ASN A 72 -17.40 -31.06 5.35
CA ASN A 72 -15.98 -31.19 5.05
C ASN A 72 -15.09 -31.28 6.31
N LEU A 73 -15.66 -31.05 7.49
CA LEU A 73 -14.99 -31.11 8.79
C LEU A 73 -15.54 -32.30 9.58
N ASN A 74 -14.69 -33.23 9.99
CA ASN A 74 -15.10 -34.46 10.68
C ASN A 74 -15.32 -34.19 12.18
N LEU A 75 -16.22 -33.25 12.49
CA LEU A 75 -16.52 -32.79 13.85
C LEU A 75 -17.44 -33.78 14.56
N ASN A 76 -17.18 -34.05 15.83
CA ASN A 76 -18.12 -34.79 16.66
C ASN A 76 -19.34 -33.92 17.05
N ALA A 77 -20.43 -34.55 17.46
CA ALA A 77 -21.70 -33.85 17.76
C ALA A 77 -21.56 -32.74 18.81
N SER A 78 -20.63 -32.89 19.78
CA SER A 78 -20.39 -31.86 20.80
C SER A 78 -19.65 -30.64 20.24
N GLN A 79 -18.70 -30.86 19.33
CA GLN A 79 -18.00 -29.78 18.63
C GLN A 79 -18.93 -29.05 17.65
N GLN A 80 -19.80 -29.77 16.95
CA GLN A 80 -20.82 -29.18 16.07
C GLN A 80 -21.77 -28.27 16.86
N ALA A 81 -22.28 -28.74 18.00
CA ALA A 81 -23.19 -27.95 18.85
C ALA A 81 -22.53 -26.67 19.37
N LYS A 82 -21.28 -26.74 19.85
CA LYS A 82 -20.53 -25.55 20.30
C LYS A 82 -20.29 -24.56 19.17
N LEU A 83 -20.02 -25.06 17.97
CA LEU A 83 -19.80 -24.21 16.81
C LEU A 83 -21.08 -23.46 16.42
N GLU A 84 -22.21 -24.15 16.38
CA GLU A 84 -23.51 -23.55 16.10
C GLU A 84 -23.91 -22.49 17.13
N ASP A 85 -23.54 -22.69 18.39
CA ASP A 85 -23.81 -21.74 19.48
C ASP A 85 -22.99 -20.44 19.31
N VAL A 86 -21.68 -20.56 19.06
CA VAL A 86 -20.79 -19.41 18.80
C VAL A 86 -21.23 -18.63 17.57
N PHE A 87 -21.62 -19.31 16.49
CA PHE A 87 -22.14 -18.64 15.30
C PHE A 87 -23.50 -17.96 15.56
N SER A 88 -24.38 -18.57 16.34
CA SER A 88 -25.67 -17.99 16.72
C SER A 88 -25.50 -16.73 17.57
N GLU A 89 -24.54 -16.73 18.49
CA GLU A 89 -24.22 -15.58 19.34
C GLU A 89 -23.61 -14.44 18.51
N MET A 90 -22.67 -14.74 17.61
CA MET A 90 -22.09 -13.74 16.71
C MET A 90 -23.13 -13.15 15.75
N LEU A 91 -24.01 -13.97 15.16
CA LEU A 91 -25.11 -13.49 14.32
C LEU A 91 -26.05 -12.56 15.07
N SER A 92 -26.34 -12.85 16.34
CA SER A 92 -27.18 -12.00 17.19
C SER A 92 -26.50 -10.64 17.44
N SER A 93 -25.19 -10.64 17.72
CA SER A 93 -24.43 -9.39 17.89
C SER A 93 -24.36 -8.52 16.62
N VAL A 94 -24.34 -9.13 15.44
CA VAL A 94 -24.31 -8.41 14.15
C VAL A 94 -25.68 -7.82 13.82
N ILE A 95 -26.77 -8.54 14.15
CA ILE A 95 -28.15 -8.07 13.95
C ILE A 95 -28.50 -6.93 14.93
N GLU A 96 -28.04 -7.01 16.18
CA GLU A 96 -28.23 -5.93 17.16
C GLU A 96 -27.47 -4.66 16.78
N ASN A 97 -26.24 -4.79 16.25
CA ASN A 97 -25.46 -3.63 15.76
C ASN A 97 -26.03 -3.00 14.48
N THR A 98 -26.71 -3.77 13.61
CA THR A 98 -27.38 -3.23 12.41
C THR A 98 -28.75 -2.62 12.73
N ALA A 99 -29.44 -3.08 13.78
CA ALA A 99 -30.68 -2.48 14.27
C ALA A 99 -30.47 -1.07 14.84
N ASP A 100 -29.35 -0.82 15.54
CA ASP A 100 -28.98 0.51 16.05
C ASP A 100 -28.60 1.51 14.93
N GLN A 101 -28.05 1.03 13.81
CA GLN A 101 -27.79 1.86 12.63
C GLN A 101 -29.08 2.33 11.93
N THR A 102 -30.16 1.55 12.02
CA THR A 102 -31.45 1.91 11.40
C THR A 102 -32.14 3.09 12.11
N ILE A 103 -31.81 3.36 13.38
CA ILE A 103 -32.30 4.52 14.14
C ILE A 103 -31.48 5.77 13.82
N HIS A 104 -30.17 5.62 13.54
CA HIS A 104 -29.31 6.73 13.14
C HIS A 104 -29.64 7.24 11.72
N ASP A 105 -30.09 6.36 10.83
CA ASP A 105 -30.49 6.70 9.46
C ASP A 105 -31.78 7.53 9.39
N LYS A 106 -32.70 7.39 10.36
CA LYS A 106 -33.93 8.21 10.43
C LYS A 106 -33.72 9.61 11.00
N ILE A 107 -32.60 9.86 11.68
CA ILE A 107 -32.25 11.20 12.19
C ILE A 107 -31.44 12.00 11.15
N THR A 108 -30.92 11.34 10.12
CA THR A 108 -30.06 11.96 9.09
C THR A 108 -30.83 12.25 7.79
N GLU A 109 -32.11 12.64 7.88
CA GLU A 109 -32.87 13.25 6.78
C GLU A 109 -32.55 14.77 6.66
N HIS A 110 -31.31 15.12 6.97
CA HIS A 110 -30.71 16.42 6.67
C HIS A 110 -29.52 16.20 5.76
N LYS A 111 -29.83 16.18 4.45
CA LYS A 111 -28.95 16.46 3.29
C LYS A 111 -27.44 16.34 3.60
N THR A 112 -26.90 15.14 3.51
CA THR A 112 -25.45 14.97 3.31
C THR A 112 -25.15 15.30 1.84
N PRO A 113 -24.28 16.29 1.55
CA PRO A 113 -23.86 16.58 0.18
C PRO A 113 -23.15 15.35 -0.40
N GLU A 114 -23.27 15.15 -1.70
CA GLU A 114 -22.57 14.13 -2.48
C GLU A 114 -21.13 14.03 -1.98
N LYS A 115 -20.73 12.83 -1.57
CA LYS A 115 -19.38 12.53 -1.08
C LYS A 115 -18.44 12.67 -2.29
N GLU A 116 -17.95 13.88 -2.55
CA GLU A 116 -16.96 14.16 -3.59
C GLU A 116 -15.83 13.12 -3.48
N THR A 117 -15.75 12.25 -4.49
CA THR A 117 -14.77 11.18 -4.50
C THR A 117 -13.41 11.80 -4.74
N ARG A 118 -12.59 11.89 -3.68
CA ARG A 118 -11.19 12.29 -3.79
C ARG A 118 -10.40 11.15 -4.44
N GLU A 119 -10.30 11.21 -5.76
CA GLU A 119 -9.69 10.17 -6.61
C GLU A 119 -8.16 10.20 -6.60
N PHE A 120 -7.57 11.35 -6.27
CA PHE A 120 -6.12 11.56 -6.34
C PHE A 120 -5.55 11.89 -4.97
N VAL A 121 -4.24 11.66 -4.86
CA VAL A 121 -3.41 12.05 -3.73
C VAL A 121 -2.24 12.85 -4.28
N VAL A 122 -2.09 14.09 -3.81
CA VAL A 122 -0.98 14.97 -4.16
C VAL A 122 0.01 15.01 -3.01
N TYR A 123 1.28 14.81 -3.32
CA TYR A 123 2.41 14.98 -2.43
C TYR A 123 3.19 16.23 -2.82
N LEU A 124 3.45 17.09 -1.85
CA LEU A 124 4.28 18.29 -2.01
C LEU A 124 5.46 18.27 -1.05
N ALA A 125 6.54 18.96 -1.41
CA ALA A 125 7.63 19.23 -0.47
C ALA A 125 7.12 20.15 0.66
N ARG A 126 7.48 19.86 1.91
CA ARG A 126 7.15 20.76 3.03
C ARG A 126 7.86 22.11 2.89
N SER A 127 7.21 23.18 3.32
CA SER A 127 7.83 24.53 3.37
C SER A 127 9.05 24.59 4.29
N SER A 128 9.14 23.71 5.30
CA SER A 128 10.34 23.56 6.15
C SER A 128 11.54 22.99 5.41
N GLY A 129 11.34 22.46 4.19
CA GLY A 129 12.33 21.74 3.41
C GLY A 129 12.46 20.26 3.75
N PHE A 130 11.88 19.78 4.86
CA PHE A 130 12.02 18.39 5.36
C PHE A 130 10.72 17.59 5.26
N GLY A 131 10.77 16.43 4.62
CA GLY A 131 9.61 15.56 4.44
C GLY A 131 8.65 16.03 3.36
N THR A 132 7.46 15.44 3.38
CA THR A 132 6.40 15.66 2.40
C THR A 132 5.05 15.83 3.08
N ASP A 133 4.16 16.58 2.43
CA ASP A 133 2.76 16.72 2.82
C ASP A 133 1.87 16.00 1.82
N ARG A 134 0.80 15.38 2.32
CA ARG A 134 -0.13 14.53 1.56
C ARG A 134 -1.52 15.16 1.54
N PHE A 135 -2.07 15.36 0.35
CA PHE A 135 -3.36 16.01 0.14
C PHE A 135 -4.26 15.12 -0.74
N PRO A 136 -5.33 14.51 -0.20
CA PRO A 136 -6.33 13.87 -1.04
C PRO A 136 -7.17 14.94 -1.75
N VAL A 137 -7.34 14.82 -3.06
CA VAL A 137 -7.98 15.83 -3.91
C VAL A 137 -8.87 15.17 -4.97
N ASN A 138 -9.86 15.92 -5.46
CA ASN A 138 -10.63 15.54 -6.65
C ASN A 138 -9.93 16.06 -7.94
N GLU A 139 -10.47 15.73 -9.11
CA GLU A 139 -9.88 16.13 -10.40
C GLU A 139 -9.89 17.64 -10.63
N GLU A 140 -10.97 18.34 -10.24
CA GLU A 140 -11.09 19.80 -10.39
C GLU A 140 -10.03 20.54 -9.55
N GLU A 141 -9.87 20.13 -8.28
CA GLU A 141 -8.84 20.65 -7.39
C GLU A 141 -7.43 20.36 -7.91
N LEU A 142 -7.20 19.14 -8.43
CA LEU A 142 -5.92 18.75 -9.01
C LEU A 142 -5.49 19.73 -10.10
N HIS A 143 -6.39 19.98 -11.06
CA HIS A 143 -6.10 20.86 -12.19
C HIS A 143 -5.98 22.31 -11.76
N SER A 144 -7.00 22.85 -11.09
CA SER A 144 -7.08 24.28 -10.76
C SER A 144 -6.01 24.74 -9.76
N LYS A 145 -5.62 23.89 -8.81
CA LYS A 145 -4.72 24.28 -7.71
C LYS A 145 -3.29 23.83 -7.93
N TYR A 146 -3.07 22.63 -8.47
CA TYR A 146 -1.73 22.07 -8.55
C TYR A 146 -1.16 22.16 -9.96
N LEU A 147 -1.86 21.63 -10.97
CA LEU A 147 -1.32 21.60 -12.34
C LEU A 147 -1.31 22.97 -13.02
N SER A 148 -2.27 23.86 -12.71
CA SER A 148 -2.27 25.25 -13.20
C SER A 148 -1.12 26.09 -12.64
N ASN A 149 -0.58 25.72 -11.47
CA ASN A 149 0.51 26.45 -10.80
C ASN A 149 1.86 25.74 -10.97
N LYS A 150 2.07 25.10 -12.13
CA LYS A 150 3.23 24.23 -12.35
C LYS A 150 4.59 24.91 -12.21
N GLU A 151 4.65 26.20 -12.49
CA GLU A 151 5.84 27.06 -12.34
C GLU A 151 6.43 27.10 -10.93
N ASN A 152 5.64 26.76 -9.91
CA ASN A 152 6.07 26.69 -8.50
C ASN A 152 6.81 25.39 -8.16
N TYR A 153 6.86 24.41 -9.06
CA TYR A 153 7.51 23.12 -8.82
C TYR A 153 8.70 22.93 -9.74
N ASP A 154 9.75 22.31 -9.22
CA ASP A 154 10.92 21.94 -10.02
C ASP A 154 10.74 20.57 -10.68
N ILE A 155 9.96 19.69 -10.07
CA ILE A 155 9.63 18.35 -10.58
C ILE A 155 8.13 18.12 -10.48
N ILE A 156 7.51 17.65 -11.56
CA ILE A 156 6.11 17.25 -11.58
C ILE A 156 6.02 15.82 -12.05
N VAL A 157 5.37 14.98 -11.26
CA VAL A 157 5.08 13.60 -11.61
C VAL A 157 3.56 13.44 -11.62
N TYR A 158 3.00 13.19 -12.80
CA TYR A 158 1.57 12.91 -12.95
C TYR A 158 1.39 11.69 -13.85
N GLN A 159 0.82 10.63 -13.26
CA GLN A 159 0.69 9.32 -13.92
C GLN A 159 2.07 8.78 -14.33
N HIS A 160 2.31 8.62 -15.63
CA HIS A 160 3.58 8.13 -16.20
C HIS A 160 4.45 9.26 -16.77
N ASN A 161 4.02 10.52 -16.60
CA ASN A 161 4.72 11.68 -17.13
C ASN A 161 5.54 12.33 -16.02
N VAL A 162 6.80 12.62 -16.33
CA VAL A 162 7.69 13.39 -15.48
C VAL A 162 8.13 14.63 -16.23
N GLU A 163 7.80 15.79 -15.69
CA GLU A 163 8.25 17.09 -16.17
C GLU A 163 9.26 17.67 -15.20
N VAL A 164 10.38 18.14 -15.73
CA VAL A 164 11.42 18.82 -14.96
C VAL A 164 11.53 20.26 -15.44
N LYS A 165 11.46 21.19 -14.49
CA LYS A 165 11.67 22.61 -14.73
C LYS A 165 13.12 22.84 -15.16
N SER A 166 13.32 23.65 -16.17
CA SER A 166 14.63 24.09 -16.66
C SER A 166 14.56 25.60 -16.87
N VAL A 167 15.64 26.29 -16.50
CA VAL A 167 15.78 27.73 -16.77
C VAL A 167 16.74 27.89 -17.94
N ILE A 168 16.26 28.51 -19.02
CA ILE A 168 17.04 28.77 -20.22
C ILE A 168 17.25 30.28 -20.33
N VAL A 169 18.49 30.69 -20.56
CA VAL A 169 18.80 32.11 -20.81
C VAL A 169 18.78 32.34 -22.32
N LYS A 170 17.79 33.09 -22.82
CA LYS A 170 17.73 33.56 -24.20
C LYS A 170 17.85 35.07 -24.23
N ASP A 171 18.82 35.59 -24.97
CA ASP A 171 19.07 37.05 -25.09
C ASP A 171 19.20 37.79 -23.75
N GLY A 172 19.72 37.11 -22.72
CA GLY A 172 19.88 37.65 -21.37
C GLY A 172 18.61 37.64 -20.52
N VAL A 173 17.50 37.07 -21.01
CA VAL A 173 16.26 36.87 -20.27
C VAL A 173 16.15 35.40 -19.86
N GLU A 174 15.83 35.16 -18.59
CA GLU A 174 15.53 33.82 -18.08
C GLU A 174 14.11 33.42 -18.50
N GLU A 175 14.01 32.35 -19.28
CA GLU A 175 12.77 31.68 -19.64
C GLU A 175 12.65 30.35 -18.89
N ILE A 176 11.46 30.06 -18.38
CA ILE A 176 11.16 28.77 -17.75
C ILE A 176 10.62 27.82 -18.82
N GLU A 177 11.26 26.67 -18.97
CA GLU A 177 10.78 25.56 -19.79
C GLU A 177 10.55 24.32 -18.93
N PHE A 178 9.57 23.49 -19.29
CA PHE A 178 9.37 22.18 -18.68
C PHE A 178 9.74 21.10 -19.70
N LYS A 179 10.75 20.31 -19.36
CA LYS A 179 11.21 19.20 -20.18
C LYS A 179 10.55 17.91 -19.72
N SER A 180 9.84 17.23 -20.63
CA SER A 180 9.35 15.87 -20.38
C SER A 180 10.50 14.87 -20.41
N ILE A 181 10.51 13.96 -19.44
CA ILE A 181 11.54 12.92 -19.29
C ILE A 181 10.88 11.57 -19.40
N GLU A 182 11.20 10.85 -20.47
CA GLU A 182 10.82 9.45 -20.60
C GLU A 182 11.69 8.57 -19.70
N MET A 183 11.05 7.66 -18.98
CA MET A 183 11.73 6.75 -18.07
C MET A 183 11.02 5.39 -18.01
N TYR A 184 11.81 4.36 -17.73
CA TYR A 184 11.28 3.03 -17.46
C TYR A 184 10.46 3.00 -16.17
N SER A 185 9.47 2.11 -16.10
CA SER A 185 8.51 2.01 -14.98
C SER A 185 9.19 1.88 -13.61
N ASN A 186 10.23 1.05 -13.50
CA ASN A 186 11.00 0.88 -12.26
C ASN A 186 11.76 2.14 -11.83
N ILE A 187 12.29 2.91 -12.79
CA ILE A 187 12.96 4.19 -12.51
C ILE A 187 11.93 5.23 -12.06
N LEU A 188 10.75 5.26 -12.67
CA LEU A 188 9.63 6.12 -12.25
C LEU A 188 9.20 5.78 -10.82
N ASN A 189 8.98 4.50 -10.52
CA ASN A 189 8.62 4.06 -9.18
C ASN A 189 9.67 4.47 -8.14
N LEU A 190 10.96 4.36 -8.51
CA LEU A 190 12.06 4.80 -7.67
C LEU A 190 12.03 6.32 -7.43
N LEU A 191 11.75 7.12 -8.45
CA LEU A 191 11.57 8.57 -8.31
C LEU A 191 10.39 8.90 -7.39
N ILE A 192 9.24 8.22 -7.57
CA ILE A 192 8.05 8.39 -6.73
C ILE A 192 8.40 8.15 -5.26
N LEU A 193 9.12 7.06 -4.95
CA LEU A 193 9.56 6.76 -3.58
C LEU A 193 10.49 7.85 -3.03
N PHE A 194 11.46 8.31 -3.82
CA PHE A 194 12.36 9.40 -3.38
C PHE A 194 11.65 10.73 -3.14
N LEU A 195 10.64 11.05 -3.95
CA LEU A 195 9.84 12.25 -3.75
C LEU A 195 8.95 12.10 -2.52
N LYS A 196 8.19 11.00 -2.40
CA LYS A 196 7.28 10.72 -1.28
C LYS A 196 7.99 10.73 0.08
N TYR A 197 9.22 10.23 0.13
CA TYR A 197 10.05 10.15 1.34
C TYR A 197 11.23 11.14 1.31
N LYS A 198 11.02 12.35 0.78
CA LYS A 198 12.06 13.39 0.68
C LYS A 198 12.71 13.68 2.04
N ASN A 199 14.04 13.65 2.07
CA ASN A 199 14.92 13.76 3.23
C ASN A 199 14.85 12.63 4.25
N GLU A 200 14.19 11.52 3.93
CA GLU A 200 14.13 10.33 4.80
C GLU A 200 15.11 9.26 4.31
N PRO A 201 15.71 8.47 5.23
CA PRO A 201 16.54 7.33 4.86
C PRO A 201 15.69 6.17 4.35
N LEU A 202 15.97 5.74 3.12
CA LEU A 202 15.29 4.63 2.46
C LEU A 202 16.22 3.41 2.39
N PRO A 203 15.88 2.28 3.05
CA PRO A 203 16.64 1.03 2.97
C PRO A 203 16.72 0.50 1.54
N PHE A 204 17.90 0.06 1.10
CA PHE A 204 18.11 -0.41 -0.28
C PHE A 204 17.17 -1.54 -0.69
N LEU A 205 16.89 -2.46 0.23
CA LEU A 205 16.14 -3.67 -0.04
C LEU A 205 14.66 -3.34 -0.28
N GLU A 206 14.06 -2.58 0.62
CA GLU A 206 12.68 -2.09 0.50
C GLU A 206 12.52 -1.21 -0.74
N LEU A 207 13.47 -0.30 -0.97
CA LEU A 207 13.47 0.59 -2.11
C LEU A 207 13.48 -0.19 -3.44
N TYR A 208 14.28 -1.26 -3.53
CA TYR A 208 14.29 -2.13 -4.69
C TYR A 208 12.99 -2.88 -4.84
N HIS A 209 12.51 -3.57 -3.80
CA HIS A 209 11.29 -4.37 -3.88
C HIS A 209 10.08 -3.54 -4.29
N CYS A 210 9.89 -2.36 -3.69
CA CYS A 210 8.78 -1.48 -4.07
C CYS A 210 8.95 -0.91 -5.49
N ALA A 211 10.17 -0.57 -5.91
CA ALA A 211 10.36 0.01 -7.24
C ALA A 211 10.27 -1.02 -8.38
N TRP A 212 10.68 -2.26 -8.13
CA TRP A 212 10.65 -3.37 -9.09
C TRP A 212 9.41 -4.27 -8.94
N GLU A 213 8.47 -3.94 -8.06
CA GLU A 213 7.24 -4.73 -7.89
C GLU A 213 6.52 -4.95 -9.23
N GLY A 214 6.24 -6.22 -9.57
CA GLY A 214 5.62 -6.62 -10.84
C GLY A 214 6.53 -6.56 -12.07
N SER A 215 7.84 -6.39 -11.90
CA SER A 215 8.81 -6.53 -12.98
C SER A 215 9.30 -7.98 -13.10
N ILE A 216 9.71 -8.38 -14.30
CA ILE A 216 10.25 -9.73 -14.58
C ILE A 216 11.48 -9.99 -13.69
N GLU A 217 12.31 -8.98 -13.47
CA GLU A 217 13.46 -9.09 -12.59
C GLU A 217 13.03 -9.41 -11.16
N HIS A 218 11.99 -8.76 -10.63
CA HIS A 218 11.52 -9.05 -9.28
C HIS A 218 10.91 -10.44 -9.13
N GLU A 219 10.22 -10.95 -10.16
CA GLU A 219 9.55 -12.25 -10.15
C GLU A 219 10.52 -13.45 -10.23
N THR A 220 11.79 -13.21 -10.56
CA THR A 220 12.81 -14.25 -10.49
C THR A 220 13.37 -14.37 -9.08
N ASP A 221 12.96 -15.40 -8.33
CA ASP A 221 13.39 -15.70 -6.94
C ASP A 221 14.92 -15.86 -6.77
N ASP A 222 15.67 -15.94 -7.87
CA ASP A 222 17.12 -16.15 -7.91
C ASP A 222 17.96 -14.88 -8.17
N ILE A 223 17.39 -13.67 -8.05
CA ILE A 223 18.22 -12.46 -8.14
C ILE A 223 19.18 -12.40 -6.95
N LYS A 224 20.43 -12.78 -7.24
CA LYS A 224 21.57 -12.56 -6.35
C LYS A 224 21.61 -11.09 -5.92
N SER A 225 21.83 -10.87 -4.62
CA SER A 225 21.94 -9.54 -3.99
C SER A 225 22.76 -8.53 -4.80
N ASP A 226 23.83 -8.99 -5.45
CA ASP A 226 24.73 -8.15 -6.23
C ASP A 226 24.05 -7.56 -7.47
N LYS A 227 23.25 -8.35 -8.18
CA LYS A 227 22.50 -7.88 -9.37
C LYS A 227 21.45 -6.86 -8.99
N MET A 228 20.74 -7.09 -7.89
CA MET A 228 19.77 -6.15 -7.34
C MET A 228 20.43 -4.80 -7.00
N ILE A 229 21.54 -4.85 -6.27
CA ILE A 229 22.30 -3.66 -5.89
C ILE A 229 22.78 -2.91 -7.14
N ASP A 230 23.26 -3.62 -8.16
CA ASP A 230 23.73 -3.00 -9.39
C ASP A 230 22.57 -2.38 -10.19
N SER A 231 21.42 -3.05 -10.32
CA SER A 231 20.22 -2.46 -10.92
C SER A 231 19.80 -1.17 -10.23
N LEU A 232 19.77 -1.18 -8.89
CA LEU A 232 19.44 0.00 -8.10
C LEU A 232 20.47 1.12 -8.29
N LYS A 233 21.77 0.82 -8.31
CA LYS A 233 22.82 1.82 -8.59
C LYS A 233 22.65 2.45 -9.97
N HIS A 234 22.33 1.67 -11.00
CA HIS A 234 22.11 2.19 -12.36
C HIS A 234 20.88 3.11 -12.39
N ALA A 235 19.77 2.70 -11.79
CA ALA A 235 18.56 3.53 -11.73
C ALA A 235 18.79 4.83 -10.92
N VAL A 236 19.47 4.75 -9.78
CA VAL A 236 19.86 5.94 -9.00
C VAL A 236 20.80 6.83 -9.80
N SER A 237 21.75 6.25 -10.56
CA SER A 237 22.64 7.02 -11.42
C SER A 237 21.87 7.75 -12.53
N PHE A 238 20.86 7.10 -13.11
CA PHE A 238 19.97 7.73 -14.08
C PHE A 238 19.23 8.93 -13.46
N LEU A 239 18.62 8.74 -12.29
CA LEU A 239 17.94 9.83 -11.57
C LEU A 239 18.89 10.96 -11.18
N ARG A 240 20.16 10.66 -10.88
CA ARG A 240 21.17 11.71 -10.65
C ARG A 240 21.51 12.49 -11.89
N ASN A 241 21.48 11.89 -13.07
CA ASN A 241 21.74 12.60 -14.32
C ASN A 241 20.51 13.41 -14.77
N MET A 242 19.32 13.05 -14.30
CA MET A 242 18.11 13.87 -14.43
C MET A 242 18.27 15.27 -13.79
N LYS A 243 19.14 15.39 -12.78
CA LYS A 243 19.31 16.62 -11.97
C LYS A 243 19.86 17.81 -12.74
N ASP A 244 20.38 17.63 -13.96
CA ASP A 244 21.01 18.72 -14.71
C ASP A 244 20.05 19.89 -15.01
N GLY A 245 18.76 19.78 -14.64
CA GLY A 245 17.79 20.89 -14.61
C GLY A 245 17.21 21.28 -13.23
N VAL A 246 17.43 20.52 -12.15
CA VAL A 246 16.78 20.78 -10.84
C VAL A 246 17.79 21.17 -9.78
N ASP A 247 17.81 22.46 -9.43
CA ASP A 247 18.69 22.94 -8.37
C ASP A 247 18.37 22.27 -7.03
N GLY A 248 19.42 21.86 -6.33
CA GLY A 248 19.31 21.20 -5.05
C GLY A 248 18.89 19.72 -5.08
N PHE A 249 18.31 19.16 -6.15
CA PHE A 249 17.94 17.74 -6.20
C PHE A 249 19.16 16.83 -6.14
N THR A 250 19.35 16.17 -5.00
CA THR A 250 20.55 15.37 -4.74
C THR A 250 20.19 14.02 -4.14
N ILE A 251 20.64 12.95 -4.79
CA ILE A 251 20.66 11.60 -4.23
C ILE A 251 22.14 11.23 -3.99
N PRO A 252 22.71 11.37 -2.78
CA PRO A 252 24.08 11.00 -2.51
C PRO A 252 24.27 9.48 -2.64
N ASN A 253 25.53 9.04 -2.63
CA ASN A 253 25.83 7.61 -2.55
C ASN A 253 25.24 7.00 -1.28
N ALA A 254 24.77 5.76 -1.41
CA ALA A 254 24.25 5.03 -0.27
C ALA A 254 25.29 4.99 0.85
N LYS A 255 24.84 5.20 2.08
CA LYS A 255 25.71 5.09 3.25
C LYS A 255 26.07 3.62 3.43
N ARG A 256 27.35 3.27 3.22
CA ARG A 256 27.82 1.88 3.32
C ARG A 256 27.50 1.22 4.66
N SER A 257 27.48 2.00 5.75
CA SER A 257 27.19 1.49 7.09
C SER A 257 25.73 1.18 7.35
N THR A 258 24.80 1.84 6.66
CA THR A 258 23.34 1.69 6.89
C THR A 258 22.60 1.09 5.70
N GLY A 259 23.23 1.02 4.52
CA GLY A 259 22.58 0.53 3.31
C GLY A 259 21.40 1.41 2.85
N THR A 260 21.41 2.71 3.17
CA THR A 260 20.28 3.59 2.88
C THR A 260 20.62 4.64 1.82
N TYR A 261 19.64 4.96 0.98
CA TYR A 261 19.63 6.16 0.14
C TYR A 261 18.80 7.26 0.79
N VAL A 262 19.06 8.52 0.42
CA VAL A 262 18.28 9.68 0.85
C VAL A 262 18.15 10.61 -0.35
N CYS A 263 16.94 11.01 -0.73
CA CYS A 263 16.79 12.12 -1.66
C CYS A 263 16.72 13.42 -0.85
N LYS A 264 17.62 14.37 -1.08
CA LYS A 264 17.72 15.61 -0.31
C LYS A 264 17.82 16.82 -1.20
N GLY A 265 17.45 17.98 -0.66
CA GLY A 265 17.60 19.26 -1.34
C GLY A 265 16.48 20.26 -1.05
N PRO A 266 16.68 21.54 -1.39
CA PRO A 266 15.67 22.59 -1.31
C PRO A 266 14.62 22.59 -2.45
N PHE A 267 14.64 21.60 -3.36
CA PHE A 267 13.71 21.54 -4.49
C PHE A 267 12.25 21.35 -4.07
N GLN A 268 11.36 21.92 -4.85
CA GLN A 268 9.91 21.78 -4.79
C GLN A 268 9.44 20.74 -5.80
N PHE A 269 8.42 19.97 -5.44
CA PHE A 269 7.84 18.99 -6.35
C PHE A 269 6.32 18.88 -6.17
N CYS A 270 5.66 18.39 -7.21
CA CYS A 270 4.27 17.98 -7.20
C CYS A 270 4.16 16.54 -7.71
N LEU A 271 3.91 15.60 -6.80
CA LEU A 271 3.72 14.19 -7.12
C LEU A 271 2.23 13.87 -7.00
N VAL A 272 1.63 13.40 -8.08
CA VAL A 272 0.21 13.11 -8.17
C VAL A 272 0.00 11.63 -8.45
N LEU A 273 -0.64 10.95 -7.51
CA LEU A 273 -0.97 9.53 -7.59
C LEU A 273 -2.49 9.33 -7.58
N LYS A 274 -2.97 8.31 -8.28
CA LYS A 274 -4.34 7.82 -8.04
C LYS A 274 -4.40 7.20 -6.64
N ASN A 275 -5.50 7.39 -5.92
CA ASN A 275 -5.65 6.90 -4.55
C ASN A 275 -5.46 5.37 -4.45
N SER A 276 -5.86 4.62 -5.47
CA SER A 276 -5.63 3.17 -5.57
C SER A 276 -4.16 2.77 -5.76
N ALA A 277 -3.32 3.66 -6.29
CA ALA A 277 -1.90 3.42 -6.52
C ALA A 277 -1.02 3.88 -5.34
N ASP A 278 -1.50 4.81 -4.50
CA ASP A 278 -0.73 5.37 -3.38
C ASP A 278 -0.22 4.30 -2.40
N GLN A 279 -1.04 3.27 -2.15
CA GLN A 279 -0.70 2.18 -1.24
C GLN A 279 0.53 1.38 -1.69
N ARG A 280 0.76 1.24 -3.01
CA ARG A 280 1.91 0.52 -3.57
C ARG A 280 3.25 1.15 -3.22
N TYR A 281 3.25 2.46 -2.98
CA TYR A 281 4.44 3.23 -2.64
C TYR A 281 4.56 3.45 -1.13
N THR A 282 4.06 2.52 -0.32
CA THR A 282 4.18 2.58 1.13
C THR A 282 5.28 1.63 1.57
N LEU A 283 6.35 2.18 2.13
CA LEU A 283 7.41 1.39 2.76
C LEU A 283 6.90 0.90 4.12
N GLN A 284 7.09 -0.38 4.40
CA GLN A 284 6.76 -0.94 5.71
C GLN A 284 7.71 -0.33 6.76
N ALA A 285 7.15 0.30 7.78
CA ALA A 285 7.96 0.79 8.90
C ALA A 285 8.48 -0.43 9.67
N ASN A 286 9.78 -0.69 9.55
CA ASN A 286 10.50 -1.64 10.40
C ASN A 286 10.68 -1.12 11.82
#